data_AF-A0A6N7B9B2-F1
#
_entry.id   AF-A0A6N7B9B2-F1
#
_cell.length_a   1.000
_cell.length_b   1.000
_cell.length_c   1.000
_cell.angle_alpha   90.00
_cell.angle_beta   90.00
_cell.angle_gamma   90.00
#
_symmetry.space_group_name_H-M   'P 1'
#
loop_
_entity.id
_entity.type
_entity.pdbx_description
1 polymer ?
#
loop_
_entity_poly.entity_id
_entity_poly.type
_entity_poly.pdbx_seq_one_letter_code
_entity_poly.pdbx_strand_id
1 'polypeptide(L)'
;MTTSNSIYQFLARQQSGMFEDFRDKGATCLIATTPARLAQHSNTYDWSIFQLNGVQSKSALVIRKPDSEPELWVRANYRGYRRAFLKFLEQHYGINEINIPKSLQVDHLQPSARFSKDTNYYFIRLALIERSINASYGASFERLLYNRERERKLNGGIHMDWMAFLKIRGVRLPSKTSGVDSWKIWAWQNSISLTYEGFDTILTYIGLTTMLNLAFRDTWQPLSPHSSFQTEAEAHPSYACAPQLAET
;
A
#
# COMPACT_ATOMS: atom_id res chain seq x y z
N MET A 1 -25.93 1.74 -18.96
CA MET A 1 -25.05 0.91 -18.11
C MET A 1 -25.11 1.46 -16.70
N THR A 2 -25.46 0.66 -15.71
CA THR A 2 -25.75 1.10 -14.34
C THR A 2 -24.47 1.48 -13.58
N THR A 3 -24.48 2.63 -12.93
CA THR A 3 -23.33 3.30 -12.30
C THR A 3 -22.65 2.51 -11.17
N SER A 4 -23.34 1.54 -10.59
CA SER A 4 -22.74 0.58 -9.63
C SER A 4 -21.64 -0.27 -10.30
N ASN A 5 -21.75 -0.58 -11.59
CA ASN A 5 -20.77 -1.41 -12.28
C ASN A 5 -19.44 -0.67 -12.49
N SER A 6 -19.44 0.66 -12.67
CA SER A 6 -18.21 1.42 -12.94
C SER A 6 -17.30 1.55 -11.70
N ILE A 7 -17.87 1.67 -10.49
CA ILE A 7 -17.04 1.74 -9.27
C ILE A 7 -16.36 0.40 -8.94
N TYR A 8 -17.05 -0.73 -9.12
CA TYR A 8 -16.44 -2.04 -8.93
C TYR A 8 -15.36 -2.32 -9.97
N GLN A 9 -15.58 -1.91 -11.22
CA GLN A 9 -14.54 -2.00 -12.25
C GLN A 9 -13.32 -1.15 -11.90
N PHE A 10 -13.51 0.07 -11.40
CA PHE A 10 -12.41 0.92 -10.93
C PHE A 10 -11.63 0.23 -9.80
N LEU A 11 -12.32 -0.31 -8.78
CA LEU A 11 -11.67 -1.00 -7.66
C LEU A 11 -10.88 -2.23 -8.13
N ALA A 12 -11.46 -3.04 -9.01
CA ALA A 12 -10.78 -4.23 -9.56
C ALA A 12 -9.52 -3.84 -10.32
N ARG A 13 -9.58 -2.80 -11.15
CA ARG A 13 -8.40 -2.32 -11.89
C ARG A 13 -7.36 -1.68 -10.99
N GLN A 14 -7.78 -0.91 -9.97
CA GLN A 14 -6.88 -0.36 -8.96
C GLN A 14 -6.13 -1.49 -8.24
N GLN A 15 -6.82 -2.55 -7.83
CA GLN A 15 -6.20 -3.71 -7.19
C GLN A 15 -5.24 -4.45 -8.13
N SER A 16 -5.65 -4.72 -9.37
CA SER A 16 -4.79 -5.38 -10.38
C SER A 16 -3.50 -4.59 -10.66
N GLY A 17 -3.61 -3.27 -10.87
CA GLY A 17 -2.44 -2.44 -11.15
C GLY A 17 -1.47 -2.35 -9.96
N MET A 18 -2.00 -2.29 -8.73
CA MET A 18 -1.16 -2.29 -7.52
C MET A 18 -0.48 -3.63 -7.29
N PHE A 19 -1.18 -4.72 -7.63
CA PHE A 19 -0.64 -6.06 -7.56
C PHE A 19 0.53 -6.26 -8.53
N GLU A 20 0.35 -5.90 -9.80
CA GLU A 20 1.44 -5.94 -10.80
C GLU A 20 2.61 -5.04 -10.38
N ASP A 21 2.32 -3.84 -9.86
CA ASP A 21 3.36 -2.95 -9.35
C ASP A 21 4.19 -3.63 -8.25
N PHE A 22 3.51 -4.21 -7.25
CA PHE A 22 4.16 -4.80 -6.07
C PHE A 22 4.92 -6.09 -6.38
N ARG A 23 4.38 -6.96 -7.24
CA ARG A 23 5.00 -8.24 -7.59
C ARG A 23 6.13 -8.08 -8.60
N ASP A 24 5.89 -7.35 -9.69
CA ASP A 24 6.75 -7.42 -10.88
C ASP A 24 7.60 -6.17 -11.09
N LYS A 25 7.21 -5.05 -10.49
CA LYS A 25 7.77 -3.72 -10.82
C LYS A 25 8.43 -3.06 -9.62
N GLY A 26 9.24 -3.80 -8.86
CA GLY A 26 9.89 -3.32 -7.63
C GLY A 26 10.62 -1.98 -7.78
N ALA A 27 11.27 -1.71 -8.93
CA ALA A 27 11.97 -0.44 -9.18
C ALA A 27 11.04 0.77 -9.38
N THR A 28 9.78 0.53 -9.75
CA THR A 28 8.82 1.58 -10.14
C THR A 28 7.53 1.56 -9.29
N CYS A 29 7.43 0.64 -8.32
CA CYS A 29 6.38 0.50 -7.33
C CYS A 29 6.44 1.57 -6.23
N LEU A 30 6.39 2.84 -6.63
CA LEU A 30 6.41 3.97 -5.71
C LEU A 30 4.99 4.27 -5.19
N ILE A 31 4.89 4.63 -3.91
CA ILE A 31 3.66 5.15 -3.28
C ILE A 31 3.81 6.61 -2.82
N ALA A 32 5.04 7.10 -2.69
CA ALA A 32 5.33 8.51 -2.52
C ALA A 32 6.71 8.86 -3.09
N THR A 33 6.87 10.04 -3.66
CA THR A 33 8.14 10.44 -4.27
C THR A 33 8.25 11.95 -4.47
N THR A 34 9.42 12.41 -4.89
CA THR A 34 9.68 13.82 -5.20
C THR A 34 9.32 14.19 -6.64
N PRO A 35 9.09 15.48 -6.94
CA PRO A 35 8.91 15.96 -8.31
C PRO A 35 10.11 15.62 -9.22
N ALA A 36 11.34 15.73 -8.69
CA ALA A 36 12.56 15.42 -9.45
C ALA A 36 12.60 13.95 -9.88
N ARG A 37 12.25 13.04 -8.96
CA ARG A 37 12.20 11.60 -9.27
C ARG A 37 11.03 11.24 -10.19
N LEU A 38 9.89 11.94 -10.11
CA LEU A 38 8.81 11.80 -11.09
C LEU A 38 9.27 12.18 -12.50
N ALA A 39 9.97 13.31 -12.65
CA ALA A 39 10.54 13.71 -13.94
C ALA A 39 11.54 12.67 -14.47
N GLN A 40 12.40 12.13 -13.61
CA GLN A 40 13.30 11.04 -13.97
C GLN A 40 12.54 9.79 -14.45
N HIS A 41 11.52 9.36 -13.71
CA HIS A 41 10.71 8.19 -14.08
C HIS A 41 9.93 8.41 -15.38
N SER A 42 9.43 9.62 -15.62
CA SER A 42 8.81 10.00 -16.89
C SER A 42 9.76 9.80 -18.07
N ASN A 43 11.01 10.22 -17.92
CA ASN A 43 12.03 10.08 -18.97
C ASN A 43 12.58 8.64 -19.12
N THR A 44 12.59 7.84 -18.05
CA THR A 44 13.25 6.52 -18.04
C THR A 44 12.29 5.37 -18.30
N TYR A 45 11.04 5.49 -17.85
CA TYR A 45 10.03 4.42 -17.87
C TYR A 45 8.78 4.80 -18.67
N ASP A 46 8.86 5.85 -19.49
CA ASP A 46 7.77 6.36 -20.33
C ASP A 46 6.49 6.68 -19.55
N TRP A 47 6.63 7.17 -18.31
CA TRP A 47 5.47 7.62 -17.54
C TRP A 47 4.95 8.94 -18.09
N SER A 48 3.66 9.00 -18.37
CA SER A 48 2.96 10.23 -18.69
C SER A 48 2.50 10.93 -17.41
N ILE A 49 2.90 12.20 -17.23
CA ILE A 49 2.49 13.02 -16.10
C ILE A 49 1.66 14.18 -16.62
N PHE A 50 0.43 14.32 -16.13
CA PHE A 50 -0.50 15.34 -16.58
C PHE A 50 -1.20 16.01 -15.40
N GLN A 51 -1.65 17.24 -15.65
CA GLN A 51 -2.38 18.02 -14.67
C GLN A 51 -3.82 17.50 -14.55
N LEU A 52 -4.34 17.45 -13.32
CA LEU A 52 -5.76 17.24 -13.08
C LEU A 52 -6.53 18.56 -13.35
N ASN A 53 -7.49 18.55 -14.27
CA ASN A 53 -8.21 19.77 -14.64
C ASN A 53 -8.95 20.38 -13.43
N GLY A 54 -8.77 21.68 -13.22
CA GLY A 54 -9.33 22.41 -12.08
C GLY A 54 -8.59 22.23 -10.76
N VAL A 55 -7.40 21.59 -10.76
CA VAL A 55 -6.48 21.53 -9.63
C VAL A 55 -5.10 22.02 -10.08
N GLN A 56 -4.39 22.76 -9.22
CA GLN A 56 -3.04 23.22 -9.52
C GLN A 56 -2.08 22.04 -9.61
N SER A 57 -1.23 21.98 -10.64
CA SER A 57 -0.25 20.90 -10.87
C SER A 57 0.72 20.71 -9.70
N LYS A 58 1.06 21.79 -8.98
CA LYS A 58 1.87 21.72 -7.74
C LYS A 58 1.19 21.01 -6.56
N SER A 59 -0.11 20.75 -6.66
CA SER A 59 -0.93 20.17 -5.59
C SER A 59 -1.38 18.75 -5.92
N ALA A 60 -1.68 18.48 -7.19
CA ALA A 60 -2.08 17.16 -7.67
C ALA A 60 -1.62 16.91 -9.10
N LEU A 61 -1.20 15.68 -9.36
CA LEU A 61 -0.75 15.19 -10.66
C LEU A 61 -1.44 13.86 -10.92
N VAL A 62 -1.79 13.61 -12.18
CA VAL A 62 -2.21 12.29 -12.62
C VAL A 62 -1.04 11.66 -13.37
N ILE A 63 -0.74 10.41 -13.03
CA ILE A 63 0.35 9.64 -13.60
C ILE A 63 -0.26 8.46 -14.35
N ARG A 64 0.17 8.23 -15.59
CA ARG A 64 -0.16 7.01 -16.34
C ARG A 64 1.15 6.33 -16.73
N LYS A 65 1.33 5.11 -16.24
CA LYS A 65 2.42 4.22 -16.66
C LYS A 65 2.02 3.51 -17.97
N PRO A 66 2.98 2.99 -18.75
CA PRO A 66 2.67 2.14 -19.89
C PRO A 66 1.70 1.00 -19.51
N ASP A 67 0.68 0.80 -20.35
CA ASP A 67 -0.33 -0.26 -20.21
C ASP A 67 -1.05 -0.31 -18.84
N SER A 68 -1.07 0.80 -18.11
CA SER A 68 -1.64 0.88 -16.76
C SER A 68 -2.75 1.93 -16.67
N GLU A 69 -3.63 1.74 -15.68
CA GLU A 69 -4.62 2.75 -15.32
C GLU A 69 -3.95 4.04 -14.82
N PRO A 70 -4.57 5.21 -15.04
CA PRO A 70 -4.09 6.44 -14.45
C PRO A 70 -4.21 6.41 -12.92
N GLU A 71 -3.29 7.08 -12.25
CA GLU A 71 -3.18 7.15 -10.80
C GLU A 71 -3.19 8.61 -10.36
N LEU A 72 -3.93 8.96 -9.31
CA LEU A 72 -3.88 10.29 -8.73
C LEU A 72 -2.83 10.36 -7.62
N TRP A 73 -1.94 11.34 -7.76
CA TRP A 73 -0.90 11.66 -6.79
C TRP A 73 -1.10 13.09 -6.29
N VAL A 74 -1.00 13.31 -4.98
CA VAL A 74 -1.19 14.63 -4.36
C VAL A 74 -0.01 15.03 -3.49
N ARG A 75 0.25 16.33 -3.39
CA ARG A 75 1.29 16.84 -2.51
C ARG A 75 0.98 16.50 -1.05
N ALA A 76 1.99 16.14 -0.27
CA ALA A 76 1.84 15.63 1.10
C ALA A 76 1.08 16.57 2.05
N ASN A 77 1.15 17.88 1.83
CA ASN A 77 0.42 18.89 2.61
C ASN A 77 -0.91 19.34 1.99
N TYR A 78 -1.34 18.74 0.88
CA TYR A 78 -2.55 19.14 0.17
C TYR A 78 -3.82 18.63 0.86
N ARG A 79 -4.51 19.53 1.57
CA ARG A 79 -5.74 19.20 2.32
C ARG A 79 -6.95 18.91 1.42
N GLY A 80 -6.93 19.36 0.16
CA GLY A 80 -8.03 19.20 -0.80
C GLY A 80 -8.07 17.84 -1.51
N TYR A 81 -7.25 16.87 -1.09
CA TYR A 81 -7.03 15.61 -1.80
C TYR A 81 -8.33 14.83 -2.07
N ARG A 82 -9.29 14.84 -1.14
CA ARG A 82 -10.59 14.15 -1.33
C ARG A 82 -11.36 14.71 -2.53
N ARG A 83 -11.43 16.05 -2.62
CA ARG A 83 -12.08 16.73 -3.74
C ARG A 83 -11.33 16.51 -5.05
N ALA A 84 -10.00 16.48 -5.01
CA ALA A 84 -9.19 16.14 -6.19
C ALA A 84 -9.44 14.70 -6.66
N PHE A 85 -9.58 13.75 -5.73
CA PHE A 85 -9.89 12.36 -6.09
C PHE A 85 -11.27 12.20 -6.72
N LEU A 86 -12.29 12.90 -6.22
CA LEU A 86 -13.61 12.93 -6.85
C LEU A 86 -13.54 13.49 -8.28
N LYS A 87 -12.80 14.58 -8.49
CA LYS A 87 -12.57 15.15 -9.84
C LYS A 87 -11.84 14.17 -10.76
N PHE A 88 -10.85 13.45 -10.24
CA PHE A 88 -10.12 12.43 -10.98
C PHE A 88 -11.05 11.29 -11.43
N LEU A 89 -11.88 10.77 -10.52
CA LEU A 89 -12.87 9.74 -10.84
C LEU A 89 -13.89 10.21 -11.89
N GLU A 90 -14.38 11.44 -11.78
CA GLU A 90 -15.28 12.04 -12.77
C GLU A 90 -14.61 12.16 -14.14
N GLN A 91 -13.40 12.72 -14.21
CA GLN A 91 -12.70 13.01 -15.47
C GLN A 91 -12.20 11.75 -16.19
N HIS A 92 -11.76 10.73 -15.46
CA HIS A 92 -11.15 9.53 -16.05
C HIS A 92 -12.10 8.34 -16.16
N TYR A 93 -13.15 8.30 -15.33
CA TYR A 93 -14.04 7.14 -15.25
C TYR A 93 -15.53 7.49 -15.32
N GLY A 94 -15.89 8.79 -15.37
CA GLY A 94 -17.29 9.23 -15.34
C GLY A 94 -18.00 8.90 -14.02
N ILE A 95 -17.25 8.69 -12.93
CA ILE A 95 -17.78 8.30 -11.63
C ILE A 95 -17.95 9.56 -10.76
N ASN A 96 -19.20 9.93 -10.53
CA ASN A 96 -19.57 11.02 -9.62
C ASN A 96 -19.68 10.54 -8.17
N GLU A 97 -19.59 11.47 -7.21
CA GLU A 97 -19.65 11.19 -5.76
C GLU A 97 -20.86 10.35 -5.33
N ILE A 98 -22.03 10.59 -5.93
CA ILE A 98 -23.26 9.82 -5.65
C ILE A 98 -23.13 8.32 -5.92
N ASN A 99 -22.18 7.93 -6.79
CA ASN A 99 -21.95 6.53 -7.16
C ASN A 99 -20.94 5.84 -6.24
N ILE A 100 -20.33 6.55 -5.30
CA ILE A 100 -19.33 5.99 -4.39
C ILE A 100 -20.03 5.52 -3.13
N PRO A 101 -20.02 4.20 -2.83
CA PRO A 101 -20.57 3.67 -1.59
C PRO A 101 -19.98 4.37 -0.36
N LYS A 102 -20.82 4.61 0.66
CA LYS A 102 -20.38 5.21 1.93
C LYS A 102 -19.36 4.34 2.67
N SER A 103 -19.31 3.04 2.39
CA SER A 103 -18.30 2.13 2.93
C SER A 103 -16.89 2.45 2.43
N LEU A 104 -16.76 3.13 1.28
CA LEU A 104 -15.48 3.53 0.71
C LEU A 104 -15.05 4.92 1.18
N GLN A 105 -13.75 5.12 1.17
CA GLN A 105 -13.12 6.41 1.34
C GLN A 105 -11.80 6.49 0.56
N VAL A 106 -11.41 7.68 0.15
CA VAL A 106 -10.07 7.92 -0.36
C VAL A 106 -9.10 8.16 0.78
N ASP A 107 -7.93 7.55 0.68
CA ASP A 107 -6.81 7.79 1.59
C ASP A 107 -5.47 7.82 0.85
N HIS A 108 -4.45 8.32 1.55
CA HIS A 108 -3.08 8.27 1.08
C HIS A 108 -2.51 6.87 1.29
N LEU A 109 -1.74 6.37 0.32
CA LEU A 109 -1.00 5.13 0.49
C LEU A 109 0.18 5.29 1.44
N GLN A 110 0.77 6.48 1.48
CA GLN A 110 1.71 6.87 2.52
C GLN A 110 1.08 7.93 3.43
N PRO A 111 1.05 7.74 4.75
CA PRO A 111 0.54 8.74 5.67
C PRO A 111 1.28 10.06 5.57
N SER A 112 0.51 11.14 5.52
CA SER A 112 1.03 12.51 5.49
C SER A 112 1.86 12.85 6.73
N ALA A 113 1.61 12.18 7.87
CA ALA A 113 2.35 12.37 9.12
C ALA A 113 3.84 12.02 9.02
N ARG A 114 4.25 11.23 8.01
CA ARG A 114 5.67 10.94 7.74
C ARG A 114 6.43 12.17 7.23
N PHE A 115 5.73 13.13 6.63
CA PHE A 115 6.37 14.26 5.95
C PHE A 115 6.44 15.48 6.87
N SER A 116 7.64 16.07 6.98
CA SER A 116 7.88 17.31 7.71
C SER A 116 7.63 18.53 6.83
N LYS A 117 7.86 19.74 7.35
CA LYS A 117 7.84 20.96 6.54
C LYS A 117 8.83 20.88 5.38
N ASP A 118 10.00 20.31 5.62
CA ASP A 118 11.07 20.21 4.63
C ASP A 118 10.75 19.18 3.56
N THR A 119 9.94 18.16 3.85
CA THR A 119 9.61 17.08 2.90
C THR A 119 8.17 17.15 2.41
N ASN A 120 7.46 18.25 2.65
CA ASN A 120 6.05 18.39 2.23
C ASN A 120 5.85 18.55 0.72
N TYR A 121 6.94 18.64 -0.05
CA TYR A 121 6.93 18.70 -1.50
C TYR A 121 6.78 17.33 -2.16
N TYR A 122 6.82 16.24 -1.38
CA TYR A 122 6.54 14.91 -1.88
C TYR A 122 5.12 14.80 -2.40
N PHE A 123 4.96 14.05 -3.50
CA PHE A 123 3.69 13.57 -3.99
C PHE A 123 3.43 12.17 -3.43
N ILE A 124 2.19 11.91 -3.05
CA ILE A 124 1.73 10.65 -2.46
C ILE A 124 0.59 10.12 -3.32
N ARG A 125 0.67 8.84 -3.68
CA ARG A 125 -0.38 8.12 -4.40
C ARG A 125 -1.62 7.98 -3.52
N LEU A 126 -2.78 8.22 -4.09
CA LEU A 126 -4.08 8.01 -3.44
C LEU A 126 -4.69 6.68 -3.89
N ALA A 127 -5.54 6.12 -3.03
CA ALA A 127 -6.37 4.98 -3.37
C ALA A 127 -7.76 5.11 -2.75
N LEU A 128 -8.75 4.51 -3.41
CA LEU A 128 -10.07 4.28 -2.84
C LEU A 128 -10.05 2.95 -2.09
N ILE A 129 -10.44 2.97 -0.82
CA ILE A 129 -10.33 1.82 0.10
C ILE A 129 -11.58 1.70 0.96
N GLU A 130 -11.84 0.49 1.44
CA GLU A 130 -12.89 0.23 2.43
C GLU A 130 -12.56 0.89 3.78
N ARG A 131 -13.53 1.59 4.36
CA ARG A 131 -13.40 2.30 5.64
C ARG A 131 -13.09 1.36 6.79
N SER A 132 -13.72 0.19 6.81
CA SER A 132 -13.51 -0.84 7.82
C SER A 132 -12.08 -1.36 7.78
N ILE A 133 -11.52 -1.53 6.57
CA ILE A 133 -10.13 -1.89 6.35
C ILE A 133 -9.25 -0.77 6.83
N ASN A 134 -9.43 0.47 6.37
CA ASN A 134 -8.63 1.60 6.80
C ASN A 134 -8.59 1.77 8.33
N ALA A 135 -9.74 1.60 8.99
CA ALA A 135 -9.83 1.68 10.45
C ALA A 135 -8.97 0.60 11.14
N SER A 136 -8.85 -0.60 10.57
CA SER A 136 -7.99 -1.66 11.11
C SER A 136 -6.50 -1.35 11.03
N TYR A 137 -6.09 -0.55 10.04
CA TYR A 137 -4.71 -0.05 9.94
C TYR A 137 -4.45 1.15 10.83
N GLY A 138 -5.47 1.73 11.48
CA GLY A 138 -5.46 3.05 12.10
C GLY A 138 -4.53 3.27 13.30
N ALA A 139 -4.81 4.38 14.01
CA ALA A 139 -3.88 5.19 14.81
C ALA A 139 -2.82 4.46 15.66
N SER A 140 -3.11 3.30 16.25
CA SER A 140 -2.16 2.59 17.10
C SER A 140 -1.07 1.86 16.31
N PHE A 141 -1.42 1.24 15.19
CA PHE A 141 -0.48 0.54 14.30
C PHE A 141 0.38 1.56 13.55
N GLU A 142 -0.30 2.55 12.95
CA GLU A 142 0.29 3.71 12.29
C GLU A 142 1.29 4.46 13.19
N ARG A 143 0.89 4.85 14.40
CA ARG A 143 1.72 5.74 15.24
C ARG A 143 3.06 5.13 15.66
N LEU A 144 3.09 3.84 16.01
CA LEU A 144 4.31 3.16 16.45
C LEU A 144 5.29 3.01 15.29
N LEU A 145 4.79 2.51 14.16
CA LEU A 145 5.61 2.32 12.97
C LEU A 145 6.07 3.66 12.37
N TYR A 146 5.24 4.70 12.41
CA TYR A 146 5.59 6.03 11.88
C TYR A 146 6.58 6.81 12.74
N ASN A 147 6.64 6.57 14.05
CA ASN A 147 7.71 7.17 14.86
C ASN A 147 9.08 6.74 14.32
N ARG A 148 9.27 5.44 14.04
CA ARG A 148 10.49 4.91 13.43
C ARG A 148 10.67 5.32 11.98
N GLU A 149 9.62 5.26 11.16
CA GLU A 149 9.73 5.65 9.74
C GLU A 149 10.03 7.15 9.54
N ARG A 150 9.73 8.00 10.54
CA ARG A 150 10.11 9.42 10.56
C ARG A 150 11.59 9.64 10.86
N GLU A 151 12.21 8.76 11.64
CA GLU A 151 13.65 8.82 11.93
C GLU A 151 14.48 8.44 10.69
N ARG A 152 13.89 7.66 9.78
CA ARG A 152 14.54 7.29 8.51
C ARG A 152 14.58 8.47 7.55
N LYS A 153 15.80 8.80 7.11
CA LYS A 153 16.02 9.82 6.08
C LYS A 153 15.30 9.43 4.78
N LEU A 154 14.46 10.33 4.26
CA LEU A 154 13.83 10.15 2.96
C LEU A 154 14.86 10.37 1.84
N ASN A 155 15.18 9.30 1.11
CA ASN A 155 16.12 9.32 -0.02
C ASN A 155 15.34 9.19 -1.35
N GLY A 156 14.58 10.21 -1.70
CA GLY A 156 13.89 10.30 -3.00
C GLY A 156 12.52 9.64 -3.05
N GLY A 157 12.43 8.32 -3.02
CA GLY A 157 11.17 7.58 -3.22
C GLY A 157 10.85 6.59 -2.10
N ILE A 158 9.56 6.44 -1.79
CA ILE A 158 9.02 5.43 -0.89
C ILE A 158 8.31 4.40 -1.76
N HIS A 159 8.77 3.15 -1.68
CA HIS A 159 8.16 2.02 -2.37
C HIS A 159 6.99 1.46 -1.58
N MET A 160 6.06 0.83 -2.28
CA MET A 160 4.98 0.10 -1.64
C MET A 160 5.55 -1.00 -0.75
N ASP A 161 5.00 -1.12 0.44
CA ASP A 161 5.29 -2.21 1.36
C ASP A 161 4.06 -3.12 1.52
N TRP A 162 4.22 -4.20 2.28
CA TRP A 162 3.14 -5.13 2.58
C TRP A 162 1.93 -4.44 3.24
N MET A 163 2.10 -3.37 4.01
CA MET A 163 0.96 -2.67 4.63
C MET A 163 0.11 -1.98 3.57
N ALA A 164 0.74 -1.17 2.71
CA ALA A 164 0.05 -0.46 1.65
C ALA A 164 -0.61 -1.45 0.69
N PHE A 165 0.10 -2.53 0.32
CA PHE A 165 -0.43 -3.57 -0.55
C PHE A 165 -1.67 -4.25 0.06
N LEU A 166 -1.59 -4.76 1.29
CA LEU A 166 -2.70 -5.45 1.95
C LEU A 166 -3.90 -4.52 2.24
N LYS A 167 -3.64 -3.25 2.56
CA LYS A 167 -4.67 -2.24 2.78
C LYS A 167 -5.52 -2.04 1.53
N ILE A 168 -4.91 -2.01 0.35
CA ILE A 168 -5.61 -1.85 -0.93
C ILE A 168 -6.31 -3.14 -1.35
N ARG A 169 -5.68 -4.29 -1.09
CA ARG A 169 -6.26 -5.63 -1.29
C ARG A 169 -7.53 -5.85 -0.44
N GLY A 170 -7.73 -5.04 0.59
CA GLY A 170 -8.88 -5.17 1.48
C GLY A 170 -8.66 -6.19 2.59
N VAL A 171 -7.41 -6.51 2.91
CA VAL A 171 -7.08 -7.44 3.99
C VAL A 171 -7.06 -6.68 5.31
N ARG A 172 -7.86 -7.15 6.26
CA ARG A 172 -7.92 -6.59 7.61
C ARG A 172 -6.73 -7.06 8.44
N LEU A 173 -6.06 -6.14 9.12
CA LEU A 173 -5.00 -6.50 10.06
C LEU A 173 -5.56 -7.13 11.35
N PRO A 174 -4.84 -8.06 11.98
CA PRO A 174 -5.18 -8.57 13.29
C PRO A 174 -5.02 -7.45 14.34
N SER A 175 -5.77 -7.52 15.44
CA SER A 175 -5.62 -6.53 16.52
C SER A 175 -4.34 -6.77 17.32
N LYS A 176 -3.77 -5.71 17.88
CA LYS A 176 -2.65 -5.84 18.84
C LYS A 176 -3.02 -6.74 20.04
N THR A 177 -4.28 -6.72 20.47
CA THR A 177 -4.75 -7.52 21.61
C THR A 177 -4.99 -8.99 21.28
N SER A 178 -4.97 -9.39 20.01
CA SER A 178 -5.17 -10.80 19.61
C SER A 178 -3.97 -11.70 19.92
N GLY A 179 -2.80 -11.12 20.23
CA GLY A 179 -1.60 -11.85 20.63
C GLY A 179 -0.81 -12.45 19.47
N VAL A 180 0.43 -12.87 19.79
CA VAL A 180 1.44 -13.30 18.81
C VAL A 180 0.97 -14.52 18.00
N ASP A 181 0.31 -15.50 18.62
CA ASP A 181 -0.14 -16.70 17.89
C ASP A 181 -1.21 -16.38 16.84
N SER A 182 -2.14 -15.49 17.17
CA SER A 182 -3.14 -14.99 16.21
C SER A 182 -2.47 -14.27 15.03
N TRP A 183 -1.39 -13.52 15.28
CA TRP A 183 -0.62 -12.85 14.22
C TRP A 183 0.10 -13.85 13.33
N LYS A 184 0.72 -14.89 13.91
CA LYS A 184 1.37 -15.97 13.17
C LYS A 184 0.37 -16.69 12.27
N ILE A 185 -0.79 -17.08 12.80
CA ILE A 185 -1.84 -17.77 12.04
C ILE A 185 -2.38 -16.87 10.92
N TRP A 186 -2.69 -15.61 11.22
CA TRP A 186 -3.15 -14.65 10.22
C TRP A 186 -2.11 -14.46 9.11
N ALA A 187 -0.83 -14.32 9.45
CA ALA A 187 0.23 -14.13 8.47
C ALA A 187 0.37 -15.36 7.56
N TRP A 188 0.27 -16.57 8.13
CA TRP A 188 0.34 -17.83 7.39
C TRP A 188 -0.82 -17.99 6.40
N GLN A 189 -2.05 -17.71 6.86
CA GLN A 189 -3.24 -17.77 6.00
C GLN A 189 -3.13 -16.78 4.83
N ASN A 190 -2.66 -15.56 5.09
CA ASN A 190 -2.47 -14.56 4.04
C ASN A 190 -1.33 -14.96 3.09
N SER A 191 -0.22 -15.50 3.60
CA SER A 191 0.88 -15.96 2.73
C SER A 191 0.45 -17.08 1.79
N ILE A 192 -0.31 -18.07 2.27
CA ILE A 192 -0.86 -19.13 1.40
C ILE A 192 -1.81 -18.55 0.35
N SER A 193 -2.69 -17.62 0.76
CA SER A 193 -3.64 -17.00 -0.18
C SER A 193 -2.94 -16.24 -1.32
N LEU A 194 -1.75 -15.73 -1.05
CA LEU A 194 -0.93 -14.96 -1.99
C LEU A 194 -0.08 -15.85 -2.91
N THR A 195 0.10 -17.13 -2.58
CA THR A 195 0.86 -18.08 -3.40
C THR A 195 0.25 -18.25 -4.79
N TYR A 196 -1.09 -18.26 -4.89
CA TYR A 196 -1.80 -18.33 -6.18
C TYR A 196 -1.53 -17.14 -7.10
N GLU A 197 -0.97 -16.07 -6.56
CA GLU A 197 -0.64 -14.86 -7.28
C GLU A 197 0.87 -14.74 -7.59
N GLY A 198 1.64 -15.77 -7.24
CA GLY A 198 3.07 -15.86 -7.55
C GLY A 198 3.99 -15.33 -6.46
N PHE A 199 3.47 -15.05 -5.26
CA PHE A 199 4.32 -14.75 -4.11
C PHE A 199 4.83 -16.02 -3.44
N ASP A 200 6.07 -15.98 -2.95
CA ASP A 200 6.61 -17.07 -2.14
C ASP A 200 5.97 -17.06 -0.74
N THR A 201 5.43 -18.20 -0.32
CA THR A 201 4.72 -18.34 0.97
C THR A 201 5.61 -17.96 2.15
N ILE A 202 6.85 -18.44 2.18
CA ILE A 202 7.77 -18.23 3.31
C ILE A 202 8.25 -16.78 3.35
N LEU A 203 8.69 -16.23 2.22
CA LEU A 203 9.14 -14.84 2.17
C LEU A 203 8.00 -13.86 2.50
N THR A 204 6.78 -14.17 2.06
CA THR A 204 5.58 -13.42 2.43
C THR A 204 5.33 -13.50 3.93
N TYR A 205 5.33 -14.69 4.52
CA TYR A 205 5.17 -14.87 5.97
C TYR A 205 6.19 -14.06 6.78
N ILE A 206 7.46 -14.06 6.37
CA ILE A 206 8.53 -13.26 6.98
C ILE A 206 8.19 -11.77 6.90
N GLY A 207 7.79 -11.28 5.73
CA GLY A 207 7.42 -9.88 5.54
C GLY A 207 6.26 -9.46 6.44
N LEU A 208 5.20 -10.26 6.46
CA LEU A 208 3.99 -9.99 7.25
C LEU A 208 4.27 -10.05 8.76
N THR A 209 4.98 -11.07 9.24
CA THR A 209 5.29 -11.17 10.67
C THR A 209 6.29 -10.13 11.14
N THR A 210 7.29 -9.77 10.33
CA THR A 210 8.22 -8.68 10.64
C THR A 210 7.48 -7.36 10.78
N MET A 211 6.55 -7.07 9.86
CA MET A 211 5.70 -5.89 9.89
C MET A 211 4.85 -5.84 11.16
N LEU A 212 4.18 -6.94 11.52
CA LEU A 212 3.35 -7.00 12.73
C LEU A 212 4.20 -6.89 14.01
N ASN A 213 5.34 -7.56 14.07
CA ASN A 213 6.24 -7.54 15.22
C ASN A 213 6.83 -6.13 15.43
N LEU A 214 7.22 -5.47 14.33
CA LEU A 214 7.65 -4.08 14.35
C LEU A 214 6.54 -3.16 14.87
N ALA A 215 5.35 -3.24 14.29
CA ALA A 215 4.27 -2.32 14.62
C ALA A 215 3.71 -2.52 16.04
N PHE A 216 3.66 -3.76 16.53
CA PHE A 216 3.00 -4.06 17.81
C PHE A 216 3.97 -4.24 18.98
N ARG A 217 5.21 -4.65 18.73
CA ARG A 217 6.24 -4.95 19.75
C ARG A 217 7.53 -4.16 19.58
N ASP A 218 7.63 -3.32 18.55
CA ASP A 218 8.82 -2.51 18.27
C ASP A 218 10.07 -3.36 17.95
N THR A 219 9.88 -4.56 17.39
CA THR A 219 10.96 -5.51 17.08
C THR A 219 11.08 -5.72 15.56
N TRP A 220 12.25 -5.41 14.98
CA TRP A 220 12.53 -5.63 13.55
C TRP A 220 13.05 -7.06 13.32
N GLN A 221 12.22 -8.05 13.60
CA GLN A 221 12.50 -9.46 13.33
C GLN A 221 11.19 -10.19 12.99
N PRO A 222 11.21 -11.18 12.09
CA PRO A 222 10.04 -12.01 11.88
C PRO A 222 9.74 -12.85 13.13
N LEU A 223 8.54 -13.42 13.16
CA LEU A 223 8.15 -14.38 14.19
C LEU A 223 8.42 -15.78 13.65
N SER A 224 8.87 -16.71 14.50
CA SER A 224 8.94 -18.13 14.13
C SER A 224 7.55 -18.66 13.75
N PRO A 225 7.45 -19.72 12.93
CA PRO A 225 6.19 -20.39 12.66
C PRO A 225 5.42 -20.76 13.93
N HIS A 226 4.10 -20.89 13.82
CA HIS A 226 3.28 -21.43 14.90
C HIS A 226 3.34 -22.96 14.83
N SER A 227 3.27 -23.64 15.98
CA SER A 227 3.36 -25.10 16.07
C SER A 227 2.37 -25.83 15.17
N SER A 228 1.18 -25.25 14.94
CA SER A 228 0.13 -25.83 14.08
C SER A 228 0.50 -25.92 12.58
N PHE A 229 1.50 -25.17 12.12
CA PHE A 229 1.95 -25.19 10.72
C PHE A 229 3.47 -25.23 10.57
N GLN A 230 4.20 -25.51 11.65
CA GLN A 230 5.66 -25.50 11.66
C GLN A 230 6.25 -26.53 10.68
N THR A 231 5.76 -27.78 10.73
CA THR A 231 6.18 -28.83 9.79
C THR A 231 5.89 -28.47 8.33
N GLU A 232 4.76 -27.81 8.08
CA GLU A 232 4.39 -27.35 6.73
C GLU A 232 5.34 -26.25 6.25
N ALA A 233 5.65 -25.28 7.12
CA ALA A 233 6.60 -24.22 6.82
C ALA A 233 8.01 -24.76 6.56
N GLU A 234 8.50 -25.67 7.42
CA GLU A 234 9.82 -26.30 7.30
C GLU A 234 9.97 -27.14 6.02
N ALA A 235 8.88 -27.75 5.55
CA ALA A 235 8.85 -28.51 4.31
C ALA A 235 8.87 -27.62 3.05
N HIS A 236 8.61 -26.32 3.17
CA HIS A 236 8.57 -25.41 2.02
C HIS A 236 10.00 -25.14 1.48
N PRO A 237 10.25 -25.20 0.16
CA PRO A 237 11.61 -25.07 -0.40
C PRO A 237 12.37 -23.82 0.05
N SER A 238 11.68 -22.70 0.15
CA SER A 238 12.26 -21.41 0.55
C SER A 238 12.56 -21.28 2.04
N TYR A 239 12.12 -22.22 2.89
CA TYR A 239 12.41 -22.21 4.32
C TYR A 239 13.92 -22.30 4.62
N ALA A 240 14.64 -23.11 3.84
CA ALA A 240 16.10 -23.23 3.95
C ALA A 240 16.85 -21.90 3.69
N CYS A 241 16.22 -20.98 2.95
CA CYS A 241 16.76 -19.65 2.66
C CYS A 241 16.35 -18.59 3.71
N ALA A 242 15.63 -18.99 4.76
CA ALA A 242 15.08 -18.11 5.77
C ALA A 242 15.55 -18.48 7.19
N PRO A 243 16.87 -18.43 7.48
CA PRO A 243 17.41 -18.81 8.79
C PRO A 243 16.81 -18.01 9.96
N GLN A 244 16.31 -16.80 9.70
CA GLN A 244 15.61 -15.96 10.68
C GLN A 244 14.27 -16.53 11.18
N LEU A 245 13.76 -17.62 10.59
CA LEU A 245 12.57 -18.33 11.06
C LEU A 245 12.88 -19.50 12.01
N ALA A 246 14.16 -19.90 12.12
CA ALA A 246 14.57 -20.88 13.11
C ALA A 246 14.31 -20.33 14.52
N GLU A 247 13.85 -21.20 15.43
CA GLU A 247 13.56 -20.82 16.82
C GLU A 247 14.78 -20.16 17.49
N THR A 248 14.57 -18.99 18.08
CA THR A 248 15.42 -18.43 19.15
C THR A 248 14.88 -18.83 20.51
#